data_AF-A0A916YYH9-F1
#
_entry.id   AF-A0A916YYH9-F1
#
_cell.length_a   1.000
_cell.length_b   1.000
_cell.length_c   1.000
_cell.angle_alpha   90.00
_cell.angle_beta   90.00
_cell.angle_gamma   90.00
#
_symmetry.space_group_name_H-M   'P 1'
#
loop_
_entity.id
_entity.type
_entity.pdbx_description
1 polymer ?
#
loop_
_entity_poly.entity_id
_entity_poly.type
_entity_poly.pdbx_seq_one_letter_code
_entity_poly.pdbx_strand_id
1 'polypeptide(L)'
;MPFTFSHPLYAVPLRKIAPKWLSVTGLVLGSMAPDMEYFIAMEPYRTIGHSLKGFVLLGMPLSIALAFVFHLVVKPVLPMFMPSRGGLDHFVQSLLKDWRLHSVRSWSVFIVSLFIGYLTHIFMDSWTHTSGFVSEFPVLRTYIGGKGIYSWLQYGFSVLGLLVPALVLLRRYSVWLKSVSPQKLRPLASPMTQKLLWGCAFLNAGLLFLVKGWFSVNPGLVGMWIVAPMSAFMFGLFAASLLYIAIRNNRLVGAVTSLTLIGITIMSYKAVRVWLEHRLMADLTLANWKHIQNNQLYIWFCFYLAWALLLLISCLLCARANGAGTKPGDSVKHRVSYPGKY
;
A
#
# COMPACT_ATOMS: atom_id res chain seq x y z
N MET A 1 16.57 5.54 3.48
CA MET A 1 15.59 4.59 2.92
C MET A 1 15.67 4.63 1.42
N PRO A 2 15.95 3.51 0.73
CA PRO A 2 15.46 3.37 -0.62
C PRO A 2 13.95 3.68 -0.64
N PHE A 3 13.43 4.24 -1.71
CA PHE A 3 12.01 4.58 -1.79
C PHE A 3 11.16 3.33 -1.52
N THR A 4 10.21 3.37 -0.58
CA THR A 4 9.51 2.17 -0.05
C THR A 4 8.96 1.23 -1.14
N PHE A 5 8.37 1.75 -2.22
CA PHE A 5 7.84 0.94 -3.33
C PHE A 5 8.90 0.27 -4.20
N SER A 6 10.18 0.52 -3.94
CA SER A 6 11.32 -0.12 -4.58
C SER A 6 11.66 -1.48 -3.95
N HIS A 7 11.36 -1.65 -2.66
CA HIS A 7 11.68 -2.86 -1.90
C HIS A 7 11.06 -4.15 -2.45
N PRO A 8 9.85 -4.15 -3.03
CA PRO A 8 9.29 -5.33 -3.67
C PRO A 8 10.18 -5.98 -4.72
N LEU A 9 11.06 -5.21 -5.41
CA LEU A 9 12.01 -5.79 -6.37
C LEU A 9 12.94 -6.82 -5.71
N TYR A 10 13.35 -6.60 -4.46
CA TYR A 10 14.31 -7.46 -3.77
C TYR A 10 13.64 -8.65 -3.08
N ALA A 11 12.32 -8.59 -2.86
CA ALA A 11 11.54 -9.66 -2.24
C ALA A 11 10.88 -10.60 -3.27
N VAL A 12 10.17 -10.03 -4.25
CA VAL A 12 9.31 -10.78 -5.17
C VAL A 12 10.05 -11.86 -5.99
N PRO A 13 11.29 -11.66 -6.48
CA PRO A 13 12.01 -12.69 -7.22
C PRO A 13 12.19 -14.01 -6.46
N LEU A 14 12.22 -13.98 -5.12
CA LEU A 14 12.29 -15.20 -4.29
C LEU A 14 11.13 -16.16 -4.55
N ARG A 15 9.96 -15.64 -4.97
CA ARG A 15 8.82 -16.43 -5.40
C ARG A 15 9.16 -17.41 -6.54
N LYS A 16 10.11 -17.06 -7.41
CA LYS A 16 10.55 -17.93 -8.52
C LYS A 16 11.32 -19.15 -8.00
N ILE A 17 12.00 -19.02 -6.87
CA ILE A 17 12.78 -20.09 -6.23
C ILE A 17 11.84 -21.08 -5.54
N ALA A 18 10.82 -20.58 -4.83
CA ALA A 18 9.87 -21.42 -4.07
C ALA A 18 8.40 -21.16 -4.44
N PRO A 19 7.96 -21.51 -5.66
CA PRO A 19 6.65 -21.17 -6.21
C PRO A 19 5.47 -21.97 -5.62
N LYS A 20 5.66 -22.79 -4.59
CA LYS A 20 4.53 -23.37 -3.82
C LYS A 20 4.47 -22.88 -2.37
N TRP A 21 5.50 -22.15 -1.94
CA TRP A 21 5.75 -21.82 -0.54
C TRP A 21 5.76 -20.33 -0.25
N LEU A 22 5.78 -19.49 -1.29
CA LEU A 22 5.80 -18.04 -1.15
C LEU A 22 4.59 -17.35 -1.79
N SER A 23 4.08 -16.30 -1.18
CA SER A 23 3.00 -15.44 -1.67
C SER A 23 3.59 -14.14 -2.18
N VAL A 24 3.28 -13.77 -3.43
CA VAL A 24 3.71 -12.47 -3.98
C VAL A 24 3.15 -11.32 -3.13
N THR A 25 1.88 -11.38 -2.74
CA THR A 25 1.27 -10.35 -1.88
C THR A 25 1.96 -10.27 -0.52
N GLY A 26 2.30 -11.41 0.08
CA GLY A 26 3.05 -11.45 1.34
C GLY A 26 4.43 -10.81 1.19
N LEU A 27 5.20 -11.21 0.18
CA LEU A 27 6.54 -10.65 -0.09
C LEU A 27 6.50 -9.14 -0.32
N VAL A 28 5.57 -8.65 -1.15
CA VAL A 28 5.41 -7.22 -1.46
C VAL A 28 5.09 -6.43 -0.18
N LEU A 29 4.02 -6.80 0.53
CA LEU A 29 3.59 -6.04 1.70
C LEU A 29 4.59 -6.14 2.85
N GLY A 30 5.17 -7.32 3.07
CA GLY A 30 6.24 -7.51 4.04
C GLY A 30 7.45 -6.61 3.77
N SER A 31 7.87 -6.51 2.49
CA SER A 31 9.00 -5.66 2.09
C SER A 31 8.74 -4.16 2.21
N MET A 32 7.48 -3.75 2.39
CA MET A 32 7.09 -2.36 2.61
C MET A 32 6.74 -2.08 4.08
N ALA A 33 6.52 -3.12 4.88
CA ALA A 33 5.94 -3.02 6.22
C ALA A 33 6.70 -2.09 7.18
N PRO A 34 8.04 -2.09 7.25
CA PRO A 34 8.78 -1.21 8.16
C PRO A 34 8.51 0.28 7.94
N ASP A 35 8.25 0.67 6.69
CA ASP A 35 8.05 2.05 6.27
C ASP A 35 6.57 2.48 6.25
N MET A 36 5.63 1.57 6.49
CA MET A 36 4.20 1.89 6.40
C MET A 36 3.76 2.98 7.40
N GLU A 37 4.51 3.16 8.49
CA GLU A 37 4.28 4.27 9.43
C GLU A 37 4.34 5.63 8.73
N TYR A 38 5.24 5.81 7.76
CA TYR A 38 5.32 7.03 6.96
C TYR A 38 4.01 7.34 6.26
N PHE A 39 3.39 6.30 5.70
CA PHE A 39 2.21 6.45 4.89
C PHE A 39 0.97 6.77 5.73
N ILE A 40 0.85 6.15 6.90
CA ILE A 40 -0.25 6.40 7.85
C ILE A 40 -0.09 7.77 8.52
N ALA A 41 1.13 8.18 8.87
CA ALA A 41 1.40 9.50 9.44
C ALA A 41 1.35 10.61 8.38
N MET A 42 1.46 10.23 7.11
CA MET A 42 1.60 11.11 5.95
C MET A 42 2.81 12.05 6.07
N GLU A 43 3.88 11.57 6.69
CA GLU A 43 5.14 12.30 6.89
C GLU A 43 6.27 11.32 7.23
N PRO A 44 7.55 11.72 7.20
CA PRO A 44 8.68 10.91 7.65
C PRO A 44 8.64 10.63 9.17
N TYR A 45 7.71 9.79 9.60
CA TYR A 45 7.47 9.33 10.95
C TYR A 45 7.87 7.85 11.15
N ARG A 46 8.71 7.56 12.15
CA ARG A 46 9.21 6.21 12.45
C ARG A 46 9.18 5.98 13.96
N THR A 47 8.64 4.83 14.39
CA THR A 47 8.70 4.40 15.79
C THR A 47 9.42 3.07 15.92
N ILE A 48 8.68 1.97 16.02
CA ILE A 48 9.18 0.63 16.23
C ILE A 48 9.15 -0.23 14.96
N GLY A 49 8.67 0.28 13.80
CA GLY A 49 8.41 -0.48 12.57
C GLY A 49 9.57 -1.35 12.07
N HIS A 50 10.82 -0.94 12.28
CA HIS A 50 12.02 -1.70 11.90
C HIS A 50 12.45 -2.77 12.92
N SER A 51 11.81 -2.85 14.07
CA SER A 51 12.04 -3.92 15.05
C SER A 51 11.13 -5.12 14.79
N LEU A 52 11.54 -6.31 15.26
CA LEU A 52 10.68 -7.50 15.19
C LEU A 52 9.33 -7.28 15.91
N LYS A 53 9.37 -6.59 17.06
CA LYS A 53 8.17 -6.22 17.81
C LYS A 53 7.25 -5.31 16.97
N GLY A 54 7.80 -4.30 16.29
CA GLY A 54 7.01 -3.44 15.40
C GLY A 54 6.50 -4.16 14.16
N PHE A 55 7.25 -5.11 13.60
CA PHE A 55 6.72 -5.96 12.53
C PHE A 55 5.48 -6.74 12.98
N VAL A 56 5.52 -7.38 14.15
CA VAL A 56 4.38 -8.15 14.67
C VAL A 56 3.20 -7.24 15.05
N LEU A 57 3.48 -6.10 15.69
CA LEU A 57 2.45 -5.22 16.23
C LEU A 57 1.85 -4.23 15.21
N LEU A 58 2.66 -3.71 14.28
CA LEU A 58 2.26 -2.71 13.28
C LEU A 58 2.25 -3.33 11.89
N GLY A 59 3.40 -3.85 11.45
CA GLY A 59 3.60 -4.29 10.07
C GLY A 59 2.63 -5.38 9.63
N MET A 60 2.42 -6.40 10.47
CA MET A 60 1.58 -7.55 10.16
C MET A 60 0.08 -7.20 10.13
N PRO A 61 -0.50 -6.54 11.16
CA PRO A 61 -1.91 -6.12 11.11
C PRO A 61 -2.24 -5.25 9.91
N LEU A 62 -1.42 -4.22 9.63
CA LEU A 62 -1.69 -3.34 8.49
C LEU A 62 -1.48 -4.06 7.15
N SER A 63 -0.45 -4.90 7.02
CA SER A 63 -0.27 -5.68 5.79
C SER A 63 -1.44 -6.63 5.52
N ILE A 64 -2.01 -7.25 6.55
CA ILE A 64 -3.22 -8.07 6.39
C ILE A 64 -4.37 -7.19 5.90
N ALA A 65 -4.62 -6.05 6.55
CA ALA A 65 -5.66 -5.10 6.14
C ALA A 65 -5.49 -4.64 4.68
N LEU A 66 -4.28 -4.24 4.30
CA LEU A 66 -3.96 -3.79 2.94
C LEU A 66 -4.08 -4.93 1.91
N ALA A 67 -3.79 -6.18 2.28
CA ALA A 67 -4.01 -7.32 1.38
C ALA A 67 -5.49 -7.48 1.04
N PHE A 68 -6.38 -7.40 2.04
CA PHE A 68 -7.82 -7.46 1.82
C PHE A 68 -8.34 -6.26 1.05
N VAL A 69 -7.94 -5.04 1.43
CA VAL A 69 -8.29 -3.81 0.69
C VAL A 69 -7.87 -3.92 -0.77
N PHE A 70 -6.62 -4.31 -1.03
CA PHE A 70 -6.13 -4.42 -2.39
C PHE A 70 -6.91 -5.47 -3.17
N HIS A 71 -7.03 -6.70 -2.68
CA HIS A 71 -7.62 -7.79 -3.48
C HIS A 71 -9.15 -7.74 -3.58
N LEU A 72 -9.85 -7.23 -2.56
CA LEU A 72 -11.32 -7.19 -2.55
C LEU A 72 -11.91 -5.86 -3.02
N VAL A 73 -11.17 -4.76 -2.86
CA VAL A 73 -11.71 -3.42 -3.15
C VAL A 73 -11.00 -2.78 -4.34
N VAL A 74 -9.68 -2.59 -4.28
CA VAL A 74 -8.97 -1.81 -5.30
C VAL A 74 -8.80 -2.61 -6.61
N LYS A 75 -8.24 -3.81 -6.51
CA LYS A 75 -7.86 -4.66 -7.64
C LYS A 75 -9.01 -4.95 -8.61
N PRO A 76 -10.24 -5.28 -8.18
CA PRO A 76 -11.36 -5.51 -9.11
C PRO A 76 -11.75 -4.26 -9.91
N VAL A 77 -11.47 -3.05 -9.39
CA VAL A 77 -11.85 -1.78 -10.02
C VAL A 77 -10.71 -1.19 -10.86
N LEU A 78 -9.45 -1.60 -10.61
CA LEU A 78 -8.27 -1.10 -11.34
C LEU A 78 -8.44 -1.03 -12.88
N PRO A 79 -9.00 -2.05 -13.58
CA PRO A 79 -9.22 -1.96 -15.02
C PRO A 79 -10.07 -0.75 -15.44
N MET A 80 -11.03 -0.34 -14.60
CA MET A 80 -11.96 0.75 -14.88
C MET A 80 -11.32 2.14 -14.73
N PHE A 81 -10.17 2.23 -14.04
CA PHE A 81 -9.36 3.46 -14.00
C PHE A 81 -8.52 3.64 -15.27
N MET A 82 -8.20 2.55 -15.98
CA MET A 82 -7.29 2.58 -17.12
C MET A 82 -7.97 3.12 -18.38
N PRO A 83 -7.24 3.84 -19.25
CA PRO A 83 -7.77 4.24 -20.55
C PRO A 83 -8.00 3.01 -21.44
N SER A 84 -9.12 2.95 -22.15
CA SER A 84 -9.36 1.89 -23.13
C SER A 84 -8.50 2.02 -24.41
N ARG A 85 -7.85 3.17 -24.61
CA ARG A 85 -6.90 3.37 -25.71
C ARG A 85 -5.74 2.39 -25.59
N GLY A 86 -5.46 1.65 -26.67
CA GLY A 86 -4.46 0.59 -26.68
C GLY A 86 -4.86 -0.68 -25.91
N GLY A 87 -6.09 -0.78 -25.41
CA GLY A 87 -6.57 -1.93 -24.64
C GLY A 87 -5.94 -2.06 -23.25
N LEU A 88 -5.45 -0.96 -22.65
CA LEU A 88 -4.80 -1.00 -21.32
C LEU A 88 -5.74 -1.49 -20.21
N ASP A 89 -7.02 -1.13 -20.27
CA ASP A 89 -8.07 -1.66 -19.39
C ASP A 89 -8.16 -3.19 -19.46
N HIS A 90 -8.21 -3.76 -20.66
CA HIS A 90 -8.20 -5.21 -20.89
C HIS A 90 -6.87 -5.87 -20.51
N PHE A 91 -5.73 -5.22 -20.75
CA PHE A 91 -4.44 -5.71 -20.30
C PHE A 91 -4.44 -5.83 -18.78
N VAL A 92 -4.81 -4.78 -18.05
CA VAL A 92 -4.89 -4.82 -16.59
C VAL A 92 -5.89 -5.89 -16.14
N GLN A 93 -7.08 -5.96 -16.75
CA GLN A 93 -8.07 -7.00 -16.49
C GLN A 93 -7.50 -8.42 -16.65
N SER A 94 -6.63 -8.65 -17.65
CA SER A 94 -5.99 -9.95 -17.88
C SER A 94 -4.95 -10.32 -16.82
N LEU A 95 -4.44 -9.35 -16.06
CA LEU A 95 -3.49 -9.58 -14.97
C LEU A 95 -4.18 -9.95 -13.65
N LEU A 96 -5.50 -9.71 -13.54
CA LEU A 96 -6.27 -10.05 -12.35
C LEU A 96 -6.33 -11.57 -12.20
N LYS A 97 -5.77 -12.05 -11.08
CA LYS A 97 -5.87 -13.45 -10.64
C LYS A 97 -6.64 -13.53 -9.34
N ASP A 98 -7.38 -14.62 -9.13
CA ASP A 98 -8.03 -14.88 -7.85
C ASP A 98 -7.00 -14.91 -6.71
N TRP A 99 -7.36 -14.30 -5.60
CA TRP A 99 -6.60 -14.33 -4.36
C TRP A 99 -7.54 -14.65 -3.22
N ARG A 100 -7.21 -15.68 -2.44
CA ARG A 100 -8.04 -16.16 -1.33
C ARG A 100 -7.16 -16.68 -0.20
N LEU A 101 -7.52 -16.36 1.03
CA LEU A 101 -6.90 -16.89 2.26
C LEU A 101 -7.96 -17.70 3.03
N HIS A 102 -8.22 -18.93 2.59
CA HIS A 102 -9.31 -19.77 3.12
C HIS A 102 -8.83 -21.01 3.89
N SER A 103 -7.52 -21.28 3.90
CA SER A 103 -6.95 -22.45 4.57
C SER A 103 -5.80 -22.04 5.48
N VAL A 104 -5.55 -22.82 6.54
CA VAL A 104 -4.39 -22.66 7.41
C VAL A 104 -3.11 -22.59 6.59
N ARG A 105 -2.96 -23.49 5.60
CA ARG A 105 -1.83 -23.49 4.67
C ARG A 105 -1.66 -22.16 3.93
N SER A 106 -2.73 -21.61 3.36
CA SER A 106 -2.66 -20.32 2.64
C SER A 106 -2.29 -19.16 3.55
N TRP A 107 -2.78 -19.16 4.79
CA TRP A 107 -2.40 -18.20 5.82
C TRP A 107 -0.94 -18.33 6.23
N SER A 108 -0.46 -19.54 6.52
CA SER A 108 0.95 -19.79 6.84
C SER A 108 1.88 -19.33 5.73
N VAL A 109 1.58 -19.68 4.47
CA VAL A 109 2.35 -19.22 3.30
C VAL A 109 2.36 -17.69 3.21
N PHE A 110 1.22 -17.03 3.43
CA PHE A 110 1.14 -15.58 3.41
C PHE A 110 1.97 -14.93 4.52
N ILE A 111 1.85 -15.38 5.77
CA ILE A 111 2.56 -14.81 6.92
C ILE A 111 4.07 -15.07 6.83
N VAL A 112 4.49 -16.28 6.44
CA VAL A 112 5.92 -16.58 6.21
C VAL A 112 6.48 -15.68 5.11
N SER A 113 5.73 -15.48 4.03
CA SER A 113 6.15 -14.57 2.95
C SER A 113 6.20 -13.12 3.39
N LEU A 114 5.27 -12.71 4.26
CA LEU A 114 5.28 -11.39 4.89
C LEU A 114 6.57 -11.18 5.69
N PHE A 115 6.94 -12.17 6.51
CA PHE A 115 8.15 -12.10 7.32
C PHE A 115 9.41 -12.11 6.45
N ILE A 116 9.47 -12.94 5.41
CA ILE A 116 10.59 -12.93 4.45
C ILE A 116 10.69 -11.56 3.77
N GLY A 117 9.56 -10.98 3.33
CA GLY A 117 9.54 -9.62 2.80
C GLY A 117 10.12 -8.61 3.78
N TYR A 118 9.71 -8.66 5.04
CA TYR A 118 10.27 -7.80 6.11
C TYR A 118 11.79 -7.99 6.25
N LEU A 119 12.29 -9.22 6.27
CA LEU A 119 13.73 -9.49 6.35
C LEU A 119 14.48 -8.91 5.13
N THR A 120 13.93 -9.01 3.92
CA THR A 120 14.55 -8.39 2.74
C THR A 120 14.61 -6.87 2.84
N HIS A 121 13.61 -6.24 3.46
CA HIS A 121 13.64 -4.80 3.71
C HIS A 121 14.80 -4.42 4.63
N ILE A 122 14.87 -5.05 5.81
CA ILE A 122 15.94 -4.80 6.79
C ILE A 122 17.32 -5.08 6.20
N PHE A 123 17.44 -6.15 5.41
CA PHE A 123 18.66 -6.47 4.69
C PHE A 123 19.06 -5.34 3.75
N MET A 124 18.18 -4.87 2.86
CA MET A 124 18.50 -3.79 1.92
C MET A 124 18.80 -2.46 2.63
N ASP A 125 18.11 -2.18 3.73
CA ASP A 125 18.35 -0.99 4.55
C ASP A 125 19.74 -1.00 5.18
N SER A 126 20.23 -2.16 5.62
CA SER A 126 21.54 -2.28 6.27
C SER A 126 22.72 -1.86 5.38
N TRP A 127 22.55 -1.87 4.04
CA TRP A 127 23.54 -1.38 3.07
C TRP A 127 23.49 0.13 2.83
N THR A 128 22.41 0.78 3.24
CA THR A 128 22.05 2.15 2.80
C THR A 128 21.81 3.11 3.96
N HIS A 129 21.93 2.65 5.19
CA HIS A 129 21.75 3.45 6.40
C HIS A 129 23.02 3.43 7.22
N THR A 130 23.25 4.47 8.01
CA THR A 130 24.46 4.61 8.84
C THR A 130 24.61 3.53 9.91
N SER A 131 23.59 2.69 10.12
CA SER A 131 23.61 1.50 10.97
C SER A 131 23.56 0.20 10.14
N GLY A 132 24.01 -0.91 10.71
CA GLY A 132 24.05 -2.20 10.00
C GLY A 132 25.32 -2.38 9.18
N PHE A 133 25.27 -2.92 7.96
CA PHE A 133 26.48 -3.20 7.17
C PHE A 133 27.33 -1.95 6.87
N VAL A 134 26.76 -0.75 6.82
CA VAL A 134 27.57 0.48 6.70
C VAL A 134 28.48 0.71 7.91
N SER A 135 28.12 0.21 9.12
CA SER A 135 29.04 0.26 10.27
C SER A 135 30.23 -0.67 10.10
N GLU A 136 29.96 -1.86 9.53
CA GLU A 136 30.91 -2.97 9.39
C GLU A 136 31.84 -2.84 8.18
N PHE A 137 31.40 -2.21 7.08
CA PHE A 137 32.18 -2.07 5.86
C PHE A 137 32.61 -0.61 5.62
N PRO A 138 33.85 -0.22 5.97
CA PRO A 138 34.32 1.16 5.87
C PRO A 138 34.19 1.78 4.49
N VAL A 139 34.31 0.98 3.43
CA VAL A 139 34.15 1.42 2.03
C VAL A 139 32.79 2.08 1.78
N LEU A 140 31.72 1.64 2.46
CA LEU A 140 30.39 2.21 2.28
C LEU A 140 30.29 3.65 2.81
N ARG A 141 31.19 4.04 3.72
CA ARG A 141 31.28 5.40 4.28
C ARG A 141 32.22 6.31 3.50
N THR A 142 32.97 5.80 2.52
CA THR A 142 33.83 6.61 1.67
C THR A 142 32.99 7.66 0.94
N TYR A 143 33.45 8.91 0.95
CA TYR A 143 32.76 10.02 0.32
C TYR A 143 33.14 10.13 -1.15
N ILE A 144 32.14 10.18 -2.02
CA ILE A 144 32.28 10.43 -3.46
C ILE A 144 31.23 11.48 -3.83
N GLY A 145 31.65 12.59 -4.45
CA GLY A 145 30.72 13.66 -4.85
C GLY A 145 29.94 14.28 -3.67
N GLY A 146 30.58 14.43 -2.51
CA GLY A 146 29.97 15.05 -1.32
C GLY A 146 28.99 14.17 -0.54
N LYS A 147 28.84 12.88 -0.88
CA LYS A 147 28.01 11.92 -0.13
C LYS A 147 28.74 10.59 0.06
N GLY A 148 28.43 9.87 1.14
CA GLY A 148 28.93 8.50 1.34
C GLY A 148 28.37 7.54 0.28
N ILE A 149 29.14 6.51 -0.09
CA ILE A 149 28.71 5.46 -1.05
C ILE A 149 27.36 4.86 -0.66
N TYR A 150 27.09 4.64 0.64
CA TYR A 150 25.81 4.12 1.11
C TYR A 150 24.60 4.96 0.64
N SER A 151 24.76 6.29 0.52
CA SER A 151 23.71 7.19 0.03
C SER A 151 23.50 7.04 -1.48
N TRP A 152 24.58 6.83 -2.24
CA TRP A 152 24.49 6.52 -3.67
C TRP A 152 23.82 5.17 -3.92
N LEU A 153 24.15 4.15 -3.12
CA LEU A 153 23.47 2.86 -3.15
C LEU A 153 21.98 3.02 -2.84
N GLN A 154 21.61 3.87 -1.89
CA GLN A 154 20.21 4.17 -1.60
C GLN A 154 19.46 4.67 -2.83
N TYR A 155 20.04 5.62 -3.58
CA TYR A 155 19.45 6.13 -4.82
C TYR A 155 19.42 5.07 -5.92
N GLY A 156 20.52 4.35 -6.13
CA GLY A 156 20.61 3.28 -7.12
C GLY A 156 19.58 2.18 -6.89
N PHE A 157 19.46 1.69 -5.65
CA PHE A 157 18.48 0.67 -5.29
C PHE A 157 17.04 1.15 -5.41
N SER A 158 16.78 2.45 -5.19
CA SER A 158 15.46 3.04 -5.43
C SER A 158 15.11 3.05 -6.92
N VAL A 159 16.03 3.57 -7.74
CA VAL A 159 15.83 3.66 -9.19
C VAL A 159 15.64 2.27 -9.80
N LEU A 160 16.50 1.32 -9.45
CA LEU A 160 16.38 -0.06 -9.93
C LEU A 160 15.06 -0.71 -9.48
N GLY A 161 14.69 -0.51 -8.21
CA GLY A 161 13.47 -1.07 -7.62
C GLY A 161 12.19 -0.61 -8.29
N LEU A 162 12.18 0.56 -8.94
CA LEU A 162 11.05 1.05 -9.74
C LEU A 162 11.19 0.71 -11.22
N LEU A 163 12.39 0.89 -11.79
CA LEU A 163 12.64 0.73 -13.21
C LEU A 163 12.45 -0.72 -13.67
N VAL A 164 12.96 -1.70 -12.92
CA VAL A 164 12.89 -3.11 -13.33
C VAL A 164 11.44 -3.61 -13.39
N PRO A 165 10.58 -3.42 -12.36
CA PRO A 165 9.17 -3.77 -12.47
C PRO A 165 8.44 -3.05 -13.60
N ALA A 166 8.75 -1.76 -13.83
CA ALA A 166 8.17 -0.99 -14.94
C ALA A 166 8.52 -1.59 -16.30
N LEU A 167 9.80 -1.91 -16.55
CA LEU A 167 10.24 -2.55 -17.79
C LEU A 167 9.63 -3.94 -17.99
N VAL A 168 9.48 -4.72 -16.91
CA VAL A 168 8.80 -6.02 -16.96
C VAL A 168 7.33 -5.85 -17.34
N LEU A 169 6.61 -4.88 -16.76
CA LEU A 169 5.22 -4.59 -17.10
C LEU A 169 5.08 -4.11 -18.55
N LEU A 170 5.95 -3.20 -19.00
CA LEU A 170 5.98 -2.72 -20.38
C LEU A 170 6.21 -3.87 -21.36
N ARG A 171 7.18 -4.75 -21.10
CA ARG A 171 7.42 -5.94 -21.94
C ARG A 171 6.19 -6.84 -21.99
N ARG A 172 5.54 -7.09 -20.85
CA ARG A 172 4.32 -7.92 -20.80
C ARG A 172 3.17 -7.29 -21.57
N TYR A 173 3.02 -5.97 -21.47
CA TYR A 173 2.04 -5.22 -22.26
C TYR A 173 2.33 -5.32 -23.76
N SER A 174 3.58 -5.10 -24.20
CA SER A 174 3.96 -5.21 -25.61
C SER A 174 3.74 -6.61 -26.19
N VAL A 175 4.02 -7.66 -25.41
CA VAL A 175 3.74 -9.05 -25.82
C VAL A 175 2.23 -9.30 -25.91
N TRP A 176 1.46 -8.84 -24.91
CA TRP A 176 0.02 -8.96 -24.90
C TRP A 176 -0.62 -8.23 -26.10
N LEU A 177 -0.14 -7.03 -26.43
CA LEU A 177 -0.64 -6.22 -27.53
C LEU A 177 -0.44 -6.89 -28.90
N LYS A 178 0.63 -7.70 -29.05
CA LYS A 178 0.87 -8.51 -30.26
C LYS A 178 -0.06 -9.72 -30.35
N SER A 179 -0.57 -10.20 -29.22
CA SER A 179 -1.43 -11.39 -29.15
C SER A 179 -2.93 -11.08 -29.29
N VAL A 180 -3.31 -9.81 -29.25
CA VAL A 180 -4.70 -9.34 -29.29
C VAL A 180 -4.84 -8.28 -30.39
N SER A 181 -6.04 -8.07 -30.93
CA SER A 181 -6.35 -6.94 -31.81
C SER A 181 -7.09 -5.85 -31.00
N PRO A 182 -6.41 -4.86 -30.41
CA PRO A 182 -7.02 -3.93 -29.46
C PRO A 182 -8.13 -3.07 -30.07
N GLN A 183 -8.09 -2.84 -31.39
CA GLN A 183 -9.10 -2.07 -32.12
C GLN A 183 -10.48 -2.74 -32.09
N LYS A 184 -10.54 -4.05 -31.81
CA LYS A 184 -11.78 -4.81 -31.71
C LYS A 184 -12.35 -4.88 -30.29
N LEU A 185 -11.59 -4.41 -29.30
CA LEU A 185 -12.01 -4.46 -27.89
C LEU A 185 -12.95 -3.31 -27.57
N ARG A 186 -14.09 -3.64 -26.94
CA ARG A 186 -14.98 -2.62 -26.39
C ARG A 186 -14.44 -2.14 -25.04
N PRO A 187 -14.51 -0.83 -24.72
CA PRO A 187 -14.15 -0.29 -23.41
C PRO A 187 -14.81 -1.06 -22.26
N LEU A 188 -14.04 -1.35 -21.19
CA LEU A 188 -14.62 -1.96 -19.98
C LEU A 188 -15.50 -0.98 -19.20
N ALA A 189 -15.17 0.31 -19.22
CA ALA A 189 -15.92 1.39 -18.59
C ALA A 189 -16.35 2.44 -19.60
N SER A 190 -17.49 3.09 -19.36
CA SER A 190 -17.84 4.31 -20.10
C SER A 190 -16.89 5.46 -19.74
N PRO A 191 -16.65 6.43 -20.64
CA PRO A 191 -15.84 7.62 -20.32
C PRO A 191 -16.35 8.40 -19.10
N MET A 192 -17.68 8.44 -18.90
CA MET A 192 -18.28 9.10 -17.74
C MET A 192 -17.94 8.35 -16.45
N THR A 193 -18.07 7.02 -16.44
CA THR A 193 -17.68 6.18 -15.29
C THR A 193 -16.21 6.38 -14.93
N GLN A 194 -15.32 6.39 -15.92
CA GLN A 194 -13.90 6.61 -15.71
C GLN A 194 -13.61 8.00 -15.14
N LYS A 195 -14.25 9.06 -15.67
CA LYS A 195 -14.13 10.42 -15.14
C LYS A 195 -14.63 10.53 -13.71
N LEU A 196 -15.75 9.90 -13.38
CA LEU A 196 -16.30 9.87 -12.02
C LEU A 196 -15.38 9.12 -11.05
N LEU A 197 -14.80 8.00 -11.46
CA LEU A 197 -13.82 7.25 -10.65
C LEU A 197 -12.59 8.11 -10.32
N TRP A 198 -11.98 8.72 -11.34
CA TRP A 198 -10.84 9.62 -11.14
C TRP A 198 -11.19 10.86 -10.34
N GLY A 199 -12.33 11.51 -10.65
CA GLY A 199 -12.81 12.67 -9.91
C GLY A 199 -13.05 12.36 -8.43
N CYS A 200 -13.66 11.21 -8.14
CA CYS A 200 -13.85 10.73 -6.76
C CYS A 200 -12.51 10.45 -6.07
N ALA A 201 -11.55 9.84 -6.77
CA ALA A 201 -10.23 9.56 -6.21
C ALA A 201 -9.47 10.85 -5.88
N PHE A 202 -9.42 11.81 -6.80
CA PHE A 202 -8.76 13.10 -6.58
C PHE A 202 -9.46 13.94 -5.52
N LEU A 203 -10.79 13.91 -5.45
CA LEU A 203 -11.56 14.61 -4.42
C LEU A 203 -11.20 14.09 -3.02
N ASN A 204 -11.28 12.77 -2.81
CA ASN A 204 -10.96 12.17 -1.52
C ASN A 204 -9.48 12.34 -1.14
N ALA A 205 -8.57 12.26 -2.12
CA ALA A 205 -7.17 12.56 -1.92
C ALA A 205 -6.96 14.02 -1.49
N GLY A 206 -7.58 14.97 -2.19
CA GLY A 206 -7.52 16.40 -1.86
C GLY A 206 -8.04 16.69 -0.46
N LEU A 207 -9.19 16.13 -0.08
CA LEU A 207 -9.76 16.28 1.26
C LEU A 207 -8.81 15.77 2.35
N LEU A 208 -8.26 14.55 2.18
CA LEU A 208 -7.33 13.98 3.16
C LEU A 208 -6.02 14.78 3.24
N PHE A 209 -5.51 15.24 2.09
CA PHE A 209 -4.31 16.07 2.03
C PHE A 209 -4.50 17.42 2.73
N LEU A 210 -5.66 18.07 2.53
CA LEU A 210 -6.01 19.32 3.22
C LEU A 210 -6.11 19.13 4.74
N VAL A 211 -6.74 18.04 5.20
CA VAL A 211 -6.77 17.68 6.63
C VAL A 211 -5.35 17.51 7.17
N LYS A 212 -4.46 16.80 6.46
CA LYS A 212 -3.06 16.67 6.87
C LYS A 212 -2.34 18.03 6.91
N GLY A 213 -2.59 18.91 5.96
CA GLY A 213 -2.04 20.27 5.91
C GLY A 213 -2.45 21.11 7.12
N TRP A 214 -3.74 21.08 7.48
CA TRP A 214 -4.30 21.85 8.60
C TRP A 214 -3.70 21.47 9.97
N PHE A 215 -3.41 20.19 10.16
CA PHE A 215 -2.81 19.67 11.40
C PHE A 215 -1.30 19.46 11.32
N SER A 216 -0.62 20.01 10.31
CA SER A 216 0.83 19.84 10.20
C SER A 216 1.57 20.81 11.12
N VAL A 217 2.26 20.26 12.11
CA VAL A 217 3.07 21.04 13.07
C VAL A 217 4.37 21.53 12.42
N ASN A 218 4.87 20.85 11.37
CA ASN A 218 6.14 21.14 10.72
C ASN A 218 6.02 21.10 9.18
N PRO A 219 5.37 22.09 8.54
CA PRO A 219 5.20 22.14 7.09
C PRO A 219 6.52 22.27 6.30
N GLY A 220 7.63 22.64 6.95
CA GLY A 220 8.96 22.71 6.32
C GLY A 220 9.65 21.37 6.07
N LEU A 221 9.11 20.25 6.58
CA LEU A 221 9.68 18.92 6.35
C LEU A 221 9.48 18.49 4.89
N VAL A 222 10.52 18.59 4.07
CA VAL A 222 10.49 18.21 2.63
C VAL A 222 9.88 16.83 2.40
N GLY A 223 10.17 15.86 3.27
CA GLY A 223 9.62 14.50 3.12
C GLY A 223 8.10 14.41 3.31
N MET A 224 7.46 15.36 4.01
CA MET A 224 6.00 15.44 4.09
C MET A 224 5.39 15.70 2.71
N TRP A 225 6.00 16.57 1.91
CA TRP A 225 5.54 16.92 0.56
C TRP A 225 5.72 15.79 -0.46
N ILE A 226 6.47 14.75 -0.12
CA ILE A 226 6.58 13.53 -0.93
C ILE A 226 5.55 12.49 -0.46
N VAL A 227 5.50 12.24 0.86
CA VAL A 227 4.71 11.14 1.42
C VAL A 227 3.22 11.49 1.49
N ALA A 228 2.86 12.71 1.91
CA ALA A 228 1.47 13.09 2.11
C ALA A 228 0.63 13.04 0.82
N PRO A 229 1.05 13.62 -0.32
CA PRO A 229 0.26 13.53 -1.56
C PRO A 229 0.11 12.08 -2.03
N MET A 230 1.15 11.27 -1.87
CA MET A 230 1.14 9.86 -2.26
C MET A 230 0.18 9.02 -1.41
N SER A 231 0.26 9.16 -0.08
CA SER A 231 -0.70 8.51 0.84
C SER A 231 -2.12 8.96 0.56
N ALA A 232 -2.33 10.26 0.36
CA ALA A 232 -3.64 10.83 0.06
C ALA A 232 -4.20 10.25 -1.24
N PHE A 233 -3.38 10.15 -2.29
CA PHE A 233 -3.77 9.57 -3.56
C PHE A 233 -4.12 8.08 -3.44
N MET A 234 -3.33 7.29 -2.71
CA MET A 234 -3.65 5.87 -2.44
C MET A 234 -4.98 5.72 -1.68
N PHE A 235 -5.24 6.57 -0.70
CA PHE A 235 -6.51 6.61 0.00
C PHE A 235 -7.67 7.00 -0.93
N GLY A 236 -7.46 7.98 -1.81
CA GLY A 236 -8.43 8.38 -2.84
C GLY A 236 -8.80 7.22 -3.77
N LEU A 237 -7.82 6.46 -4.26
CA LEU A 237 -8.06 5.26 -5.06
C LEU A 237 -8.86 4.21 -4.29
N PHE A 238 -8.55 4.00 -3.01
CA PHE A 238 -9.32 3.12 -2.14
C PHE A 238 -10.77 3.60 -2.00
N ALA A 239 -11.00 4.87 -1.64
CA ALA A 239 -12.33 5.42 -1.44
C ALA A 239 -13.19 5.35 -2.72
N ALA A 240 -12.63 5.72 -3.87
CA ALA A 240 -13.31 5.63 -5.15
C ALA A 240 -13.66 4.18 -5.53
N SER A 241 -12.74 3.24 -5.30
CA SER A 241 -12.97 1.81 -5.55
C SER A 241 -14.03 1.23 -4.61
N LEU A 242 -14.00 1.62 -3.33
CA LEU A 242 -14.96 1.19 -2.31
C LEU A 242 -16.37 1.66 -2.66
N LEU A 243 -16.53 2.94 -3.01
CA LEU A 243 -17.82 3.51 -3.41
C LEU A 243 -18.34 2.84 -4.69
N TYR A 244 -17.48 2.62 -5.68
CA TYR A 244 -17.87 1.94 -6.91
C TYR A 244 -18.40 0.52 -6.67
N ILE A 245 -17.68 -0.30 -5.90
CA ILE A 245 -18.13 -1.65 -5.54
C ILE A 245 -19.40 -1.60 -4.70
N ALA A 246 -19.48 -0.68 -3.74
CA ALA A 246 -20.65 -0.55 -2.87
C ALA A 246 -21.91 -0.16 -3.65
N ILE A 247 -21.82 0.73 -4.64
CA ILE A 247 -22.94 1.06 -5.53
C ILE A 247 -23.38 -0.19 -6.30
N ARG A 248 -22.43 -0.93 -6.89
CA ARG A 248 -22.71 -2.17 -7.64
C ARG A 248 -23.35 -3.26 -6.79
N ASN A 249 -23.01 -3.32 -5.50
CA ASN A 249 -23.53 -4.30 -4.55
C ASN A 249 -24.76 -3.82 -3.76
N ASN A 250 -25.28 -2.61 -4.03
CA ASN A 250 -26.35 -1.96 -3.27
C ASN A 250 -26.04 -1.80 -1.77
N ARG A 251 -24.80 -1.42 -1.44
CA ARG A 251 -24.27 -1.25 -0.07
C ARG A 251 -23.63 0.12 0.15
N LEU A 252 -24.11 1.14 -0.55
CA LEU A 252 -23.56 2.50 -0.48
C LEU A 252 -23.50 3.05 0.95
N VAL A 253 -24.53 2.79 1.76
CA VAL A 253 -24.57 3.18 3.18
C VAL A 253 -23.35 2.63 3.93
N GLY A 254 -23.02 1.35 3.75
CA GLY A 254 -21.86 0.74 4.39
C GLY A 254 -20.53 1.38 3.98
N ALA A 255 -20.39 1.80 2.72
CA ALA A 255 -19.18 2.51 2.25
C ALA A 255 -19.07 3.90 2.87
N VAL A 256 -20.17 4.68 2.84
CA VAL A 256 -20.19 6.03 3.42
C VAL A 256 -19.92 5.96 4.92
N THR A 257 -20.58 5.06 5.66
CA THR A 257 -20.32 4.84 7.09
C THR A 257 -18.85 4.51 7.35
N SER A 258 -18.25 3.64 6.54
CA SER A 258 -16.83 3.27 6.69
C SER A 258 -15.90 4.46 6.49
N LEU A 259 -16.10 5.23 5.42
CA LEU A 259 -15.26 6.41 5.12
C LEU A 259 -15.43 7.49 6.20
N THR A 260 -16.64 7.69 6.71
CA THR A 260 -16.91 8.60 7.82
C THR A 260 -16.19 8.15 9.10
N LEU A 261 -16.27 6.87 9.47
CA LEU A 261 -15.57 6.34 10.64
C LEU A 261 -14.05 6.47 10.53
N ILE A 262 -13.50 6.23 9.33
CA ILE A 262 -12.08 6.45 9.06
C ILE A 262 -11.74 7.94 9.27
N GLY A 263 -12.51 8.86 8.67
CA GLY A 263 -12.31 10.30 8.83
C GLY A 263 -12.37 10.75 10.29
N ILE A 264 -13.38 10.32 11.04
CA ILE A 264 -13.50 10.58 12.49
C ILE A 264 -12.26 10.07 13.22
N THR A 265 -11.81 8.84 12.94
CA THR A 265 -10.62 8.26 13.59
C THR A 265 -9.35 9.10 13.37
N ILE A 266 -9.14 9.63 12.16
CA ILE A 266 -8.03 10.56 11.87
C ILE A 266 -8.15 11.82 12.71
N MET A 267 -9.33 12.45 12.68
CA MET A 267 -9.58 13.71 13.35
C MET A 267 -9.43 13.57 14.87
N SER A 268 -9.96 12.49 15.45
CA SER A 268 -9.81 12.17 16.86
C SER A 268 -8.35 11.96 17.25
N TYR A 269 -7.57 11.19 16.47
CA TYR A 269 -6.14 11.01 16.74
C TYR A 269 -5.38 12.35 16.69
N LYS A 270 -5.65 13.19 15.68
CA LYS A 270 -5.03 14.51 15.55
C LYS A 270 -5.39 15.43 16.72
N ALA A 271 -6.66 15.49 17.11
CA ALA A 271 -7.12 16.28 18.23
C ALA A 271 -6.47 15.84 19.56
N VAL A 272 -6.42 14.53 19.82
CA VAL A 272 -5.77 13.96 21.01
C VAL A 272 -4.27 14.29 21.01
N ARG A 273 -3.59 14.18 19.87
CA ARG A 273 -2.17 14.49 19.74
C ARG A 273 -1.88 15.96 20.04
N VAL A 274 -2.64 16.88 19.44
CA VAL A 274 -2.48 18.33 19.67
C VAL A 274 -2.77 18.68 21.14
N TRP A 275 -3.85 18.13 21.72
CA TRP A 275 -4.18 18.34 23.13
C TRP A 275 -3.08 17.85 24.07
N LEU A 276 -2.49 16.68 23.79
CA LEU A 276 -1.34 16.19 24.54
C LEU A 276 -0.15 17.13 24.38
N GLU A 277 0.26 17.47 23.17
CA GLU A 277 1.40 18.36 22.93
C GLU A 277 1.25 19.69 23.71
N HIS A 278 0.05 20.30 23.72
CA HIS A 278 -0.22 21.50 24.53
C HIS A 278 -0.13 21.26 26.04
N ARG A 279 -0.71 20.17 26.56
CA ARG A 279 -0.68 19.85 28.00
C ARG A 279 0.74 19.54 28.50
N LEU A 280 1.58 19.00 27.62
CA LEU A 280 2.94 18.57 27.91
C LEU A 280 3.95 19.73 27.94
N MET A 281 3.71 20.80 27.16
CA MET A 281 4.52 22.03 27.24
C MET A 281 4.39 22.75 28.59
N ALA A 282 3.37 22.41 29.39
CA ALA A 282 3.13 23.00 30.70
C ALA A 282 3.85 22.30 31.87
N ASP A 283 4.43 21.10 31.68
CA ASP A 283 4.98 20.29 32.80
C ASP A 283 6.27 19.51 32.39
N LEU A 284 7.40 20.23 32.36
CA LEU A 284 8.68 19.78 31.79
C LEU A 284 9.67 19.21 32.84
N THR A 285 9.31 18.13 33.52
CA THR A 285 10.30 17.35 34.30
C THR A 285 10.86 16.16 33.50
N LEU A 286 12.09 15.72 33.81
CA LEU A 286 12.77 14.63 33.09
C LEU A 286 12.05 13.26 33.26
N ALA A 287 11.42 13.04 34.42
CA ALA A 287 10.62 11.84 34.68
C ALA A 287 9.33 11.82 33.84
N ASN A 288 8.71 12.99 33.61
CA ASN A 288 7.56 13.14 32.73
C ASN A 288 7.95 12.79 31.28
N TRP A 289 9.12 13.20 30.80
CA TRP A 289 9.56 13.00 29.40
C TRP A 289 9.51 11.54 28.91
N LYS A 290 9.98 10.58 29.71
CA LYS A 290 9.96 9.16 29.33
C LYS A 290 8.53 8.59 29.33
N HIS A 291 7.71 9.02 30.29
CA HIS A 291 6.30 8.65 30.36
C HIS A 291 5.50 9.22 29.18
N ILE A 292 5.86 10.43 28.73
CA ILE A 292 5.27 11.12 27.59
C ILE A 292 5.53 10.38 26.28
N GLN A 293 6.78 10.00 26.02
CA GLN A 293 7.15 9.23 24.83
C GLN A 293 6.40 7.89 24.78
N ASN A 294 6.27 7.22 25.92
CA ASN A 294 5.49 5.98 26.01
C ASN A 294 3.99 6.22 25.71
N ASN A 295 3.38 7.25 26.30
CA ASN A 295 1.97 7.58 26.05
C ASN A 295 1.71 7.91 24.56
N GLN A 296 2.60 8.66 23.92
CA GLN A 296 2.50 8.95 22.48
C GLN A 296 2.61 7.68 21.63
N LEU A 297 3.50 6.75 21.99
CA LEU A 297 3.63 5.47 21.31
C LEU A 297 2.36 4.61 21.46
N TYR A 298 1.74 4.55 22.64
CA TYR A 298 0.49 3.82 22.85
C TYR A 298 -0.66 4.41 22.03
N ILE A 299 -0.80 5.74 22.00
CA ILE A 299 -1.85 6.41 21.23
C ILE A 299 -1.65 6.20 19.74
N TRP A 300 -0.40 6.30 19.26
CA TRP A 300 -0.05 5.97 17.89
C TRP A 300 -0.43 4.52 17.56
N PHE A 301 -0.06 3.58 18.42
CA PHE A 301 -0.37 2.16 18.25
C PHE A 301 -1.88 1.90 18.18
N CYS A 302 -2.68 2.47 19.10
CA CYS A 302 -4.13 2.36 19.09
C CYS A 302 -4.75 2.93 17.81
N PHE A 303 -4.31 4.12 17.38
CA PHE A 303 -4.75 4.73 16.13
C PHE A 303 -4.42 3.84 14.93
N TYR A 304 -3.20 3.32 14.87
CA TYR A 304 -2.72 2.48 13.78
C TYR A 304 -3.53 1.17 13.66
N LEU A 305 -3.83 0.52 14.79
CA LEU A 305 -4.67 -0.67 14.81
C LEU A 305 -6.13 -0.37 14.46
N ALA A 306 -6.69 0.74 14.98
CA ALA A 306 -8.03 1.18 14.62
C ALA A 306 -8.15 1.44 13.11
N TRP A 307 -7.14 2.08 12.53
CA TRP A 307 -7.04 2.28 11.08
C TRP A 307 -7.05 0.97 10.31
N ALA A 308 -6.18 0.02 10.67
CA ALA A 308 -6.12 -1.29 10.02
C ALA A 308 -7.45 -2.06 10.15
N LEU A 309 -8.10 -1.99 11.32
CA LEU A 309 -9.39 -2.64 11.56
C LEU A 309 -10.51 -2.01 10.71
N LEU A 310 -10.57 -0.69 10.60
CA LEU A 310 -11.56 0.00 9.77
C LEU A 310 -11.40 -0.31 8.28
N LEU A 311 -10.15 -0.47 7.80
CA LEU A 311 -9.86 -0.95 6.45
C LEU A 311 -10.41 -2.38 6.22
N LEU A 312 -10.36 -3.25 7.22
CA LEU A 312 -10.97 -4.59 7.13
C LEU A 312 -12.50 -4.54 7.19
N ILE A 313 -13.06 -3.74 8.09
CA ILE A 313 -14.52 -3.56 8.24
C ILE A 313 -15.14 -3.03 6.95
N SER A 314 -14.50 -2.03 6.32
CA SER A 314 -14.95 -1.49 5.03
C SER A 314 -15.01 -2.56 3.93
N CYS A 315 -14.03 -3.46 3.88
CA CYS A 315 -14.09 -4.61 2.98
C CYS A 315 -15.30 -5.52 3.27
N LEU A 316 -15.60 -5.81 4.54
CA LEU A 316 -16.72 -6.67 4.94
C LEU A 316 -18.08 -6.04 4.62
N LEU A 317 -18.22 -4.74 4.86
CA LEU A 317 -19.44 -3.98 4.60
C LEU A 317 -19.72 -3.87 3.09
N CYS A 318 -18.71 -3.75 2.25
CA CYS A 318 -18.90 -3.41 0.83
C CYS A 318 -18.66 -4.57 -0.15
N ALA A 319 -17.71 -5.47 0.12
CA ALA A 319 -17.21 -6.44 -0.88
C ALA A 319 -17.84 -7.85 -0.79
N ARG A 320 -18.60 -8.18 0.25
CA ARG A 320 -19.36 -9.44 0.28
C ARG A 320 -20.56 -9.33 -0.67
N ALA A 321 -20.57 -10.15 -1.73
CA ALA A 321 -21.76 -10.30 -2.57
C ALA A 321 -22.91 -10.85 -1.71
N ASN A 322 -24.13 -10.31 -1.88
CA ASN A 322 -25.31 -11.02 -1.43
C ASN A 322 -25.35 -12.35 -2.19
N GLY A 323 -25.48 -13.47 -1.47
CA GLY A 323 -25.78 -14.79 -2.04
C GLY A 323 -27.19 -14.86 -2.65
N ALA A 324 -27.61 -13.82 -3.37
CA ALA A 324 -28.91 -13.72 -4.03
C ALA A 324 -28.70 -13.74 -5.55
N GLY A 325 -28.71 -14.96 -6.11
CA GLY A 325 -29.41 -15.24 -7.36
C GLY A 325 -29.04 -14.48 -8.63
N THR A 326 -27.77 -14.16 -8.89
CA THR A 326 -27.36 -13.97 -10.29
C THR A 326 -27.14 -15.35 -10.92
N LYS A 327 -28.12 -15.79 -11.72
CA LYS A 327 -28.03 -16.99 -12.55
C LYS A 327 -26.72 -16.97 -13.35
N PRO A 328 -26.00 -18.10 -13.49
CA PRO A 328 -24.84 -18.19 -14.35
C PRO A 328 -25.29 -18.26 -15.81
N GLY A 329 -25.41 -17.11 -16.45
CA GLY A 329 -25.51 -16.91 -17.90
C GLY A 329 -25.17 -15.43 -18.15
N ASP A 330 -24.14 -15.02 -18.85
CA ASP A 330 -23.47 -15.64 -19.99
C ASP A 330 -21.96 -15.72 -19.77
N SER A 331 -21.47 -16.92 -19.50
CA SER A 331 -20.07 -17.24 -19.81
C SER A 331 -19.98 -17.43 -21.32
N VAL A 332 -19.75 -16.35 -22.07
CA VAL A 332 -19.18 -16.48 -23.41
C VAL A 332 -17.78 -17.06 -23.20
N LYS A 333 -17.68 -18.38 -23.40
CA LYS A 333 -16.42 -19.13 -23.46
C LYS A 333 -15.62 -18.63 -24.67
N HIS A 334 -14.95 -17.49 -24.55
CA HIS A 334 -13.76 -17.25 -25.35
C HIS A 334 -12.63 -18.05 -24.73
N ARG A 335 -12.56 -19.31 -25.13
CA ARG A 335 -11.43 -20.20 -24.89
C ARG A 335 -10.25 -19.68 -25.72
N VAL A 336 -9.59 -18.62 -25.25
CA VAL A 336 -8.26 -18.25 -25.75
C VAL A 336 -7.28 -19.20 -25.07
N SER A 337 -6.91 -20.27 -25.78
CA SER A 337 -5.79 -21.11 -25.37
C SER A 337 -4.52 -20.27 -25.44
N TYR A 338 -3.93 -19.94 -24.29
CA TYR A 338 -2.57 -19.44 -24.27
C TYR A 338 -1.63 -20.62 -24.53
N PRO A 339 -0.81 -20.61 -25.60
CA PRO A 339 0.27 -21.56 -25.71
C PRO A 339 1.37 -21.17 -24.72
N GLY A 340 1.80 -22.14 -23.92
CA GLY A 340 3.18 -22.21 -23.44
C GLY A 340 3.53 -21.38 -22.21
N LYS A 341 3.90 -22.13 -21.15
CA LYS A 341 4.83 -21.77 -20.08
C LYS A 341 5.89 -20.76 -20.53
N TYR A 342 6.16 -19.72 -19.72
CA TYR A 342 7.47 -19.36 -19.15
C TYR A 342 7.29 -18.32 -18.04
#